data_AF-A0A2M9JER6-F1
#
_entry.id   AF-A0A2M9JER6-F1
#
_cell.length_a   1.000
_cell.length_b   1.000
_cell.length_c   1.000
_cell.angle_alpha   90.00
_cell.angle_beta   90.00
_cell.angle_gamma   90.00
#
_symmetry.space_group_name_H-M   'P 1'
#
loop_
_entity.id
_entity.type
_entity.pdbx_description
1 polymer ?
#
loop_
_entity_poly.entity_id
_entity_poly.type
_entity_poly.pdbx_seq_one_letter_code
_entity_poly.pdbx_strand_id
1 'polypeptide(L)'
;MEYPVSVALAEAVPTLPTGPGWWYEIKFDGHRTVMWRDPETVRLQARSGRTVTSAWMDLAVVGMNSLGASTVLDGEAAIYNEGMVDFAAAQSRAASGPVRARELAAVLPASYAVWDLLAHPELGDVRSRPYTERRALLLDLLHDVPPPIQAVPATDDPDVAQLWYDTLQSQGIEGVL
;
A
#
# COMPACT_ATOMS: atom_id res chain seq x y z
N MET A 1 5.64 17.13 6.31
CA MET A 1 4.30 16.81 5.79
C MET A 1 3.31 16.82 6.95
N GLU A 2 2.08 17.30 6.75
CA GLU A 2 1.06 17.38 7.80
C GLU A 2 0.12 16.16 7.81
N TYR A 3 -0.29 15.74 9.00
CA TYR A 3 -1.25 14.67 9.22
C TYR A 3 -2.66 15.25 9.48
N PRO A 4 -3.73 14.69 8.90
CA PRO A 4 -3.74 13.66 7.85
C PRO A 4 -3.39 14.23 6.48
N VAL A 5 -2.79 13.42 5.60
CA VAL A 5 -2.47 13.84 4.22
C VAL A 5 -3.61 13.52 3.26
N SER A 6 -3.93 14.45 2.36
CA SER A 6 -4.79 14.14 1.20
C SER A 6 -4.01 13.32 0.19
N VAL A 7 -4.61 12.22 -0.29
CA VAL A 7 -3.98 11.29 -1.22
C VAL A 7 -4.49 11.48 -2.64
N ALA A 8 -3.66 11.16 -3.64
CA ALA A 8 -4.06 11.17 -5.04
C ALA A 8 -5.17 10.14 -5.29
N LEU A 9 -6.17 10.48 -6.09
CA LEU A 9 -7.28 9.59 -6.45
C LEU A 9 -7.15 9.13 -7.90
N ALA A 10 -7.69 7.95 -8.18
CA ALA A 10 -7.76 7.40 -9.52
C ALA A 10 -9.09 7.78 -10.21
N GLU A 11 -9.04 7.90 -11.54
CA GLU A 11 -10.20 8.00 -12.41
C GLU A 11 -10.42 6.63 -13.08
N ALA A 12 -11.65 6.14 -13.07
CA ALA A 12 -11.97 4.88 -13.72
C ALA A 12 -12.03 5.06 -15.25
N VAL A 13 -11.23 4.29 -15.97
CA VAL A 13 -11.17 4.29 -17.43
C VAL A 13 -11.55 2.91 -17.99
N PRO A 14 -12.20 2.83 -19.16
CA PRO A 14 -12.65 1.56 -19.73
C PRO A 14 -11.53 0.74 -20.36
N THR A 15 -10.36 1.34 -20.61
CA THR A 15 -9.21 0.73 -21.26
C THR A 15 -7.92 1.28 -20.65
N LEU A 16 -6.88 0.45 -20.58
CA LEU A 16 -5.57 0.88 -20.09
C LEU A 16 -5.06 2.09 -20.91
N PRO A 17 -4.66 3.20 -20.25
CA PRO A 17 -4.23 4.39 -20.96
C PRO A 17 -2.85 4.15 -21.58
N THR A 18 -2.73 4.31 -22.89
CA THR A 18 -1.47 4.10 -23.61
C THR A 18 -0.75 5.42 -23.91
N GLY A 19 0.57 5.38 -24.01
CA GLY A 19 1.40 6.52 -24.43
C GLY A 19 2.61 6.73 -23.54
N PRO A 20 3.47 7.72 -23.86
CA PRO A 20 4.67 7.98 -23.09
C PRO A 20 4.33 8.48 -21.69
N GLY A 21 5.06 7.97 -20.69
CA GLY A 21 4.95 8.41 -19.29
C GLY A 21 3.92 7.66 -18.44
N TRP A 22 3.19 6.70 -19.01
CA TRP A 22 2.33 5.80 -18.24
C TRP A 22 3.16 4.71 -17.55
N TRP A 23 2.76 4.43 -16.33
CA TRP A 23 3.21 3.30 -15.53
C TRP A 23 1.95 2.61 -15.01
N TYR A 24 2.05 1.29 -14.89
CA TYR A 24 0.97 0.40 -14.54
C TYR A 24 1.35 -0.39 -13.30
N GLU A 25 0.45 -0.47 -12.33
CA GLU A 25 0.67 -1.18 -11.07
C GLU A 25 -0.46 -2.17 -10.80
N ILE A 26 -0.15 -3.29 -10.13
CA ILE A 26 -1.17 -4.24 -9.71
C ILE A 26 -2.11 -3.57 -8.69
N LYS A 27 -3.41 -3.59 -8.97
CA LYS A 27 -4.43 -3.10 -8.05
C LYS A 27 -4.88 -4.21 -7.08
N PHE A 28 -4.33 -4.19 -5.87
CA PHE A 28 -4.81 -5.04 -4.78
C PHE A 28 -6.15 -4.57 -4.22
N ASP A 29 -6.98 -5.53 -3.78
CA ASP A 29 -8.21 -5.25 -3.05
C ASP A 29 -8.01 -5.40 -1.54
N GLY A 30 -8.02 -4.29 -0.81
CA GLY A 30 -7.85 -4.28 0.64
C GLY A 30 -8.41 -3.03 1.28
N HIS A 31 -7.64 -2.39 2.16
CA HIS A 31 -7.90 -1.03 2.58
C HIS A 31 -6.71 -0.12 2.29
N ARG A 32 -6.92 0.89 1.44
CA ARG A 32 -5.95 1.96 1.26
C ARG A 32 -5.61 2.62 2.59
N THR A 33 -4.35 2.51 2.96
CA THR A 33 -3.80 3.08 4.17
C THR A 33 -2.50 3.82 3.86
N VAL A 34 -2.35 5.02 4.41
CA VAL A 34 -1.08 5.74 4.46
C VAL A 34 -0.38 5.40 5.77
N MET A 35 0.81 4.79 5.68
CA MET A 35 1.65 4.47 6.83
C MET A 35 2.59 5.62 7.14
N TRP A 36 2.47 6.18 8.33
CA TRP A 36 3.33 7.21 8.87
C TRP A 36 4.26 6.61 9.90
N ARG A 37 5.57 6.66 9.66
CA ARG A 37 6.59 6.28 10.63
C ARG A 37 7.09 7.54 11.35
N ASP A 38 6.45 7.93 12.44
CA ASP A 38 6.94 9.00 13.33
C ASP A 38 8.08 8.51 14.22
N PRO A 39 8.92 9.37 14.82
CA PRO A 39 10.10 8.96 15.62
C PRO A 39 9.85 7.90 16.70
N GLU A 40 8.67 7.88 17.32
CA GLU A 40 8.35 6.96 18.42
C GLU A 40 7.15 6.04 18.13
N THR A 41 6.51 6.16 16.97
CA THR A 41 5.28 5.42 16.68
C THR A 41 5.03 5.25 15.20
N VAL A 42 4.12 4.34 14.86
CA VAL A 42 3.55 4.23 13.52
C VAL A 42 2.06 4.52 13.57
N ARG A 43 1.59 5.39 12.67
CA ARG A 43 0.17 5.69 12.48
C ARG A 43 -0.26 5.22 11.10
N LEU A 44 -1.40 4.53 11.03
CA LEU A 44 -2.02 4.19 9.76
C LEU A 44 -3.25 5.06 9.57
N GLN A 45 -3.32 5.72 8.42
CA GLN A 45 -4.39 6.63 8.04
C GLN A 45 -5.19 6.01 6.90
N ALA A 46 -6.51 5.86 7.06
CA ALA A 46 -7.37 5.46 5.95
C ALA A 46 -7.51 6.59 4.92
N ARG A 47 -7.96 6.28 3.69
CA ARG A 47 -8.31 7.27 2.65
C ARG A 47 -9.16 8.45 3.17
N SER A 48 -10.05 8.22 4.14
CA SER A 48 -10.90 9.26 4.73
C SER A 48 -10.17 10.23 5.69
N GLY A 49 -8.86 10.04 5.93
CA GLY A 49 -8.09 10.79 6.92
C GLY A 49 -8.17 10.25 8.36
N ARG A 50 -8.96 9.20 8.61
CA ARG A 50 -9.11 8.63 9.96
C ARG A 50 -7.91 7.77 10.34
N THR A 51 -7.49 7.85 11.59
CA THR A 51 -6.53 6.91 12.17
C THR A 51 -7.16 5.52 12.29
N VAL A 52 -6.52 4.51 11.69
CA VAL A 52 -6.95 3.10 11.68
C VAL A 52 -5.89 2.14 12.20
N THR A 53 -4.84 2.66 12.87
CA THR A 53 -3.72 1.85 13.39
C THR A 53 -4.17 0.64 14.21
N SER A 54 -5.19 0.78 15.04
CA SER A 54 -5.69 -0.32 15.90
C SER A 54 -6.20 -1.53 15.10
N ALA A 55 -6.70 -1.33 13.89
CA ALA A 55 -7.14 -2.41 12.99
C ALA A 55 -5.97 -3.08 12.26
N TRP A 56 -4.80 -2.44 12.25
CA TRP A 56 -3.62 -2.84 11.47
C TRP A 56 -2.32 -2.77 12.29
N MET A 57 -2.41 -3.15 13.57
CA MET A 57 -1.29 -3.08 14.51
C MET A 57 -0.12 -3.99 14.13
N ASP A 58 -0.39 -5.13 13.48
CA ASP A 58 0.64 -6.02 12.92
C ASP A 58 1.53 -5.28 11.91
N LEU A 59 0.93 -4.52 10.98
CA LEU A 59 1.66 -3.67 10.04
C LEU A 59 2.41 -2.54 10.75
N ALA A 60 1.78 -1.91 11.75
CA ALA A 60 2.39 -0.82 12.50
C ALA A 60 3.65 -1.28 13.27
N VAL A 61 3.62 -2.48 13.84
CA VAL A 61 4.78 -3.08 14.53
C VAL A 61 5.93 -3.34 13.55
N VAL A 62 5.65 -3.90 12.37
CA VAL A 62 6.70 -4.13 11.37
C VAL A 62 7.28 -2.80 10.87
N GLY A 63 6.42 -1.82 10.55
CA GLY A 63 6.86 -0.50 10.12
C GLY A 63 7.74 0.21 11.17
N MET A 64 7.43 0.05 12.46
CA MET A 64 8.22 0.63 13.54
C MET A 64 9.66 0.09 13.58
N ASN A 65 9.81 -1.21 13.29
CA ASN A 65 11.07 -1.95 13.38
C ASN A 65 11.91 -1.90 12.10
N SER A 66 11.29 -1.66 10.94
CA SER A 66 11.94 -1.80 9.62
C SER A 66 12.05 -0.50 8.84
N LEU A 67 11.25 0.53 9.14
CA LEU A 67 11.28 1.80 8.41
C LEU A 67 12.01 2.88 9.20
N GLY A 68 12.76 3.71 8.47
CA GLY A 68 13.35 4.93 9.02
C GLY A 68 12.30 5.91 9.53
N ALA A 69 12.61 6.65 10.58
CA ALA A 69 11.74 7.71 11.07
C ALA A 69 11.51 8.79 9.99
N SER A 70 10.31 9.37 9.97
CA SER A 70 9.82 10.31 8.95
C SER A 70 9.42 9.70 7.60
N THR A 71 9.46 8.37 7.47
CA THR A 71 8.94 7.67 6.27
C THR A 71 7.41 7.79 6.22
N VAL A 72 6.87 8.14 5.05
CA VAL A 72 5.42 8.09 4.79
C VAL A 72 5.17 7.31 3.50
N LEU A 73 4.48 6.18 3.61
CA LEU A 73 4.15 5.26 2.51
C LEU A 73 2.65 5.32 2.19
N ASP A 74 2.29 5.21 0.91
CA ASP A 74 0.91 5.04 0.45
C ASP A 74 0.76 3.66 -0.20
N GLY A 75 -0.24 2.91 0.26
CA GLY A 75 -0.38 1.50 -0.10
C GLY A 75 -1.70 0.88 0.36
N GLU A 76 -1.87 -0.40 0.06
CA GLU A 76 -3.03 -1.22 0.43
C GLU A 76 -2.68 -2.17 1.58
N ALA A 77 -3.45 -2.11 2.66
CA ALA A 77 -3.48 -3.19 3.63
C ALA A 77 -4.40 -4.31 3.11
N ALA A 78 -3.80 -5.42 2.68
CA ALA A 78 -4.50 -6.57 2.11
C ALA A 78 -4.38 -7.79 3.04
N ILE A 79 -5.33 -8.71 2.96
CA ILE A 79 -5.27 -10.00 3.64
C ILE A 79 -5.20 -11.09 2.58
N TYR A 80 -4.29 -12.03 2.76
CA TYR A 80 -4.24 -13.23 1.95
C TYR A 80 -4.82 -14.41 2.71
N ASN A 81 -5.67 -15.18 2.05
CA ASN A 81 -6.27 -16.39 2.58
C ASN A 81 -6.27 -17.45 1.48
N GLU A 82 -5.79 -18.65 1.80
CA GLU A 82 -5.71 -19.78 0.85
C GLU A 82 -5.01 -19.41 -0.49
N GLY A 83 -4.02 -18.51 -0.44
CA GLY A 83 -3.23 -18.10 -1.61
C GLY A 83 -3.87 -17.00 -2.48
N MET A 84 -4.99 -16.43 -2.06
CA MET A 84 -5.69 -15.35 -2.79
C MET A 84 -5.91 -14.13 -1.89
N VAL A 85 -6.09 -12.97 -2.52
CA VAL A 85 -6.52 -11.76 -1.81
C VAL A 85 -7.96 -11.93 -1.30
N ASP A 86 -8.16 -11.74 0.00
CA ASP A 86 -9.45 -11.87 0.68
C ASP A 86 -9.93 -10.49 1.17
N PHE A 87 -10.59 -9.78 0.26
CA PHE A 87 -11.16 -8.46 0.54
C PHE A 87 -12.22 -8.50 1.66
N ALA A 88 -12.99 -9.58 1.74
CA ALA A 88 -14.01 -9.73 2.78
C ALA A 88 -13.37 -9.83 4.17
N ALA A 89 -12.26 -10.56 4.30
CA ALA A 89 -11.47 -10.60 5.53
C ALA A 89 -10.88 -9.22 5.86
N ALA A 90 -10.30 -8.53 4.87
CA ALA A 90 -9.75 -7.18 5.07
C ALA A 90 -10.84 -6.19 5.54
N GLN A 91 -12.02 -6.23 4.92
CA GLN A 91 -13.18 -5.41 5.30
C GLN A 91 -13.69 -5.75 6.70
N SER A 92 -13.79 -7.04 7.03
CA SER A 92 -14.18 -7.51 8.37
C SER A 92 -13.21 -6.99 9.44
N ARG A 93 -11.91 -7.02 9.16
CA ARG A 93 -10.88 -6.52 10.07
C ARG A 93 -10.95 -5.00 10.22
N ALA A 94 -11.11 -4.26 9.13
CA ALA A 94 -11.24 -2.80 9.15
C ALA A 94 -12.45 -2.31 9.96
N ALA A 95 -13.55 -3.06 9.94
CA ALA A 95 -14.78 -2.75 10.68
C ALA A 95 -14.74 -3.18 12.16
N SER A 96 -13.71 -3.92 12.58
CA SER A 96 -13.61 -4.51 13.92
C SER A 96 -13.05 -3.54 14.96
N GLY A 97 -13.47 -3.71 16.21
CA GLY A 97 -12.83 -3.08 17.37
C GLY A 97 -11.43 -3.66 17.63
N PRO A 98 -10.58 -2.98 18.43
CA PRO A 98 -9.16 -3.33 18.60
C PRO A 98 -8.90 -4.78 19.05
N VAL A 99 -9.72 -5.31 19.97
CA VAL A 99 -9.57 -6.69 20.46
C VAL A 99 -9.80 -7.69 19.33
N ARG A 100 -10.92 -7.55 18.60
CA ARG A 100 -11.28 -8.45 17.50
C ARG A 100 -10.30 -8.33 16.33
N ALA A 101 -9.84 -7.12 16.02
CA ALA A 101 -8.83 -6.92 14.97
C ALA A 101 -7.51 -7.62 15.31
N ARG A 102 -7.08 -7.57 16.58
CA ARG A 102 -5.89 -8.30 17.06
C ARG A 102 -6.06 -9.82 16.95
N GLU A 103 -7.22 -10.36 17.30
CA GLU A 103 -7.51 -11.79 17.13
C GLU A 103 -7.46 -12.21 15.66
N LEU A 104 -8.09 -11.42 14.77
CA LEU A 104 -8.06 -11.67 13.34
C LEU A 104 -6.64 -11.62 12.78
N ALA A 105 -5.83 -10.64 13.17
CA ALA A 105 -4.45 -10.51 12.74
C ALA A 105 -3.55 -11.70 13.17
N ALA A 106 -3.89 -12.38 14.27
CA ALA A 106 -3.17 -13.57 14.72
C ALA A 106 -3.43 -14.81 13.84
N VAL A 107 -4.55 -14.82 13.10
CA VAL A 107 -4.94 -15.93 12.20
C VAL A 107 -4.65 -15.58 10.75
N LEU A 108 -5.00 -14.37 10.34
CA LEU A 108 -4.87 -13.81 9.00
C LEU A 108 -4.11 -12.48 9.08
N PRO A 109 -2.76 -12.52 9.16
CA PRO A 109 -1.95 -11.32 9.21
C PRO A 109 -2.08 -10.53 7.90
N ALA A 110 -1.99 -9.21 7.98
CA ALA A 110 -2.05 -8.36 6.80
C ALA A 110 -0.71 -8.32 6.07
N SER A 111 -0.81 -8.09 4.76
CA SER A 111 0.27 -7.62 3.90
C SER A 111 0.04 -6.16 3.53
N TYR A 112 1.13 -5.44 3.28
CA TYR A 112 1.09 -4.03 2.90
C TYR A 112 1.76 -3.84 1.55
N ALA A 113 0.91 -3.64 0.53
CA ALA A 113 1.32 -3.46 -0.86
C ALA A 113 1.46 -1.96 -1.15
N VAL A 114 2.70 -1.48 -1.26
CA VAL A 114 3.05 -0.06 -1.32
C VAL A 114 3.24 0.39 -2.77
N TRP A 115 2.56 1.44 -3.21
CA TRP A 115 2.74 2.00 -4.55
C TRP A 115 3.49 3.33 -4.57
N ASP A 116 3.41 4.13 -3.50
CA ASP A 116 4.08 5.45 -3.48
C ASP A 116 4.83 5.71 -2.17
N LEU A 117 5.89 6.49 -2.32
CA LEU A 117 6.63 7.10 -1.22
C LEU A 117 6.24 8.58 -1.17
N LEU A 118 5.56 8.99 -0.10
CA LEU A 118 5.14 10.37 0.08
C LEU A 118 6.22 11.18 0.81
N ALA A 119 6.90 10.58 1.78
CA ALA A 119 8.04 11.19 2.45
C ALA A 119 9.18 10.19 2.67
N HIS A 120 10.38 10.59 2.30
CA HIS A 120 11.62 9.85 2.54
C HIS A 120 12.20 10.24 3.91
N PRO A 121 12.78 9.31 4.69
CA PRO A 121 13.35 9.59 6.00
C PRO A 121 14.41 10.71 5.98
N GLU A 122 15.18 10.80 4.89
CA GLU A 122 16.26 11.79 4.74
C GLU A 122 15.87 13.01 3.88
N LEU A 123 14.99 12.84 2.89
CA LEU A 123 14.67 13.89 1.91
C LEU A 123 13.39 14.67 2.27
N GLY A 124 12.63 14.19 3.25
CA GLY A 124 11.34 14.78 3.62
C GLY A 124 10.26 14.51 2.56
N ASP A 125 9.35 15.46 2.37
CA ASP A 125 8.24 15.35 1.41
C ASP A 125 8.77 15.28 -0.04
N VAL A 126 8.49 14.17 -0.71
CA VAL A 126 8.98 13.90 -2.08
C VAL A 126 7.87 13.99 -3.13
N ARG A 127 6.64 14.38 -2.77
CA ARG A 127 5.49 14.37 -3.69
C ARG A 127 5.62 15.34 -4.87
N SER A 128 6.47 16.35 -4.76
CA SER A 128 6.78 17.26 -5.86
C SER A 128 7.67 16.64 -6.95
N ARG A 129 8.27 15.47 -6.68
CA ARG A 129 9.11 14.74 -7.64
C ARG A 129 8.25 13.95 -8.63
N PRO A 130 8.74 13.73 -9.86
CA PRO A 130 8.12 12.81 -10.82
C PRO A 130 7.89 11.40 -10.24
N TYR A 131 6.86 10.69 -10.72
CA TYR A 131 6.54 9.34 -10.25
C TYR A 131 7.75 8.40 -10.33
N THR A 132 8.50 8.40 -11.43
CA THR A 132 9.67 7.53 -11.62
C THR A 132 10.76 7.76 -10.57
N GLU A 133 10.98 9.00 -10.14
CA GLU A 133 11.91 9.31 -9.05
C GLU A 133 11.38 8.80 -7.70
N ARG A 134 10.10 9.02 -7.39
CA ARG A 134 9.49 8.54 -6.14
C ARG A 134 9.51 7.01 -6.09
N ARG A 135 9.25 6.36 -7.23
CA ARG A 135 9.28 4.91 -7.39
C ARG A 135 10.68 4.35 -7.18
N ALA A 136 11.72 4.98 -7.75
CA ALA A 136 13.10 4.57 -7.51
C ALA A 136 13.48 4.69 -6.02
N LEU A 137 13.11 5.80 -5.37
CA LEU A 137 13.33 5.99 -3.93
C LEU A 137 12.56 4.96 -3.09
N LEU A 138 11.33 4.61 -3.48
CA LEU A 138 10.53 3.58 -2.81
C LEU A 138 11.21 2.21 -2.88
N LEU A 139 11.69 1.82 -4.06
CA LEU A 139 12.34 0.52 -4.26
C LEU A 139 13.66 0.40 -3.50
N ASP A 140 14.45 1.48 -3.48
CA ASP A 140 15.69 1.55 -2.69
C ASP A 140 15.39 1.45 -1.18
N LEU A 141 14.43 2.24 -0.69
CA LEU A 141 14.02 2.25 0.71
C LEU A 141 13.48 0.89 1.19
N LEU A 142 12.72 0.19 0.34
CA LEU A 142 12.13 -1.10 0.67
C LEU A 142 13.03 -2.31 0.35
N HIS A 143 14.22 -2.11 -0.24
CA HIS A 143 15.13 -3.21 -0.59
C HIS A 143 15.46 -4.12 0.59
N ASP A 144 15.75 -3.52 1.75
CA ASP A 144 16.11 -4.25 2.98
C ASP A 144 14.92 -4.47 3.93
N VAL A 145 13.71 -4.09 3.51
CA VAL A 145 12.50 -4.25 4.31
C VAL A 145 11.89 -5.62 4.04
N PRO A 146 11.84 -6.53 5.03
CA PRO A 146 11.27 -7.86 4.84
C PRO A 146 9.74 -7.81 4.79
N PRO A 147 9.10 -8.94 4.43
CA PRO A 147 7.67 -9.08 4.60
C PRO A 147 7.14 -8.73 5.99
N PRO A 148 5.93 -8.14 6.05
CA PRO A 148 4.94 -8.13 4.96
C PRO A 148 4.76 -6.75 4.30
N ILE A 149 5.79 -5.89 4.27
CA ILE A 149 5.75 -4.58 3.59
C ILE A 149 6.55 -4.69 2.28
N GLN A 150 5.89 -4.50 1.12
CA GLN A 150 6.52 -4.60 -0.19
C GLN A 150 6.02 -3.54 -1.15
N ALA A 151 6.90 -3.10 -2.06
CA ALA A 151 6.47 -2.36 -3.24
C ALA A 151 5.61 -3.26 -4.14
N VAL A 152 4.47 -2.74 -4.63
CA VAL A 152 3.68 -3.42 -5.67
C VAL A 152 4.49 -3.52 -6.96
N PRO A 153 4.38 -4.58 -7.76
CA PRO A 153 4.99 -4.61 -9.09
C PRO A 153 4.52 -3.43 -9.96
N ALA A 154 5.43 -2.87 -10.74
CA ALA A 154 5.17 -1.76 -11.64
C ALA A 154 5.84 -2.00 -12.99
N THR A 155 5.21 -1.57 -14.08
CA THR A 155 5.74 -1.67 -15.45
C THR A 155 5.33 -0.46 -16.29
N ASP A 156 6.15 -0.06 -17.25
CA ASP A 156 5.80 0.89 -18.30
C ASP A 156 5.41 0.20 -19.62
N ASP A 157 5.39 -1.14 -19.63
CA ASP A 157 5.01 -1.96 -20.77
C ASP A 157 3.50 -2.25 -20.76
N PRO A 158 2.72 -1.72 -21.72
CA PRO A 158 1.28 -1.95 -21.77
C PRO A 158 0.91 -3.42 -22.00
N ASP A 159 1.76 -4.21 -22.66
CA ASP A 159 1.48 -5.63 -22.91
C ASP A 159 1.64 -6.44 -21.61
N VAL A 160 2.61 -6.08 -20.77
CA VAL A 160 2.76 -6.66 -19.42
C VAL A 160 1.59 -6.27 -18.52
N ALA A 161 1.18 -5.00 -18.57
CA ALA A 161 0.02 -4.52 -17.81
C ALA A 161 -1.27 -5.24 -18.22
N GLN A 162 -1.49 -5.41 -19.53
CA GLN A 162 -2.64 -6.17 -20.05
C GLN A 162 -2.58 -7.64 -19.61
N LEU A 163 -1.40 -8.26 -19.65
CA LEU A 163 -1.21 -9.62 -19.15
C LEU A 163 -1.58 -9.75 -17.66
N TRP A 164 -1.17 -8.79 -16.82
CA TRP A 164 -1.57 -8.76 -15.41
C TRP A 164 -3.08 -8.65 -15.26
N TYR A 165 -3.70 -7.73 -16.01
CA TYR A 165 -5.15 -7.54 -16.00
C TYR A 165 -5.91 -8.82 -16.36
N ASP A 166 -5.45 -9.55 -17.37
CA ASP A 166 -6.13 -10.75 -17.88
C ASP A 166 -5.92 -11.99 -16.99
N THR A 167 -4.77 -12.08 -16.29
CA THR A 167 -4.36 -13.34 -15.63
C THR A 167 -4.44 -13.32 -14.10
N LEU A 168 -4.44 -12.16 -13.46
CA LEU A 168 -4.40 -12.07 -12.00
C LEU A 168 -5.79 -12.00 -11.34
N GLN A 169 -6.86 -11.90 -12.11
CA GLN A 169 -8.24 -11.89 -11.59
C GLN A 169 -8.54 -13.13 -10.73
N SER A 170 -8.02 -14.30 -11.11
CA SER A 170 -8.20 -15.54 -10.35
C SER A 170 -7.47 -15.54 -9.00
N GLN A 171 -6.60 -14.57 -8.75
CA GLN A 171 -5.89 -14.38 -7.47
C GLN A 171 -6.52 -13.28 -6.60
N GLY A 172 -7.65 -12.71 -7.03
CA GLY A 172 -8.35 -11.63 -6.32
C GLY A 172 -7.80 -10.22 -6.62
N ILE A 173 -7.08 -10.05 -7.74
CA ILE A 173 -6.64 -8.74 -8.23
C ILE A 173 -7.73 -8.14 -9.11
N GLU A 174 -8.26 -6.96 -8.75
CA GLU A 174 -9.38 -6.32 -9.47
C GLU A 174 -8.95 -5.73 -10.81
N GLY A 175 -7.68 -5.34 -10.93
CA GLY A 175 -7.15 -4.77 -12.16
C GLY A 175 -5.79 -4.12 -12.00
N VAL A 176 -5.61 -3.03 -12.72
CA VAL A 176 -4.35 -2.29 -12.85
C VAL A 176 -4.62 -0.81 -12.59
N LEU A 177 -3.72 -0.18 -11.83
CA LEU A 177 -3.67 1.27 -11.61
C LEU A 177 -2.76 1.94 -12.63
#